data_AF-A0A9E5HLC1-F1
#
_entry.id   AF-A0A9E5HLC1-F1
#
_cell.length_a   1.000
_cell.length_b   1.000
_cell.length_c   1.000
_cell.angle_alpha   90.00
_cell.angle_beta   90.00
_cell.angle_gamma   90.00
#
_symmetry.space_group_name_H-M   'P 1'
#
loop_
_entity.id
_entity.type
_entity.pdbx_description
1 polymer ?
#
loop_
_entity_poly.entity_id
_entity_poly.type
_entity_poly.pdbx_seq_one_letter_code
_entity_poly.pdbx_strand_id
1 'polypeptide(L)'
;MKLRLPFLKKTTSVNVVRLHGMIGTGGRSALNDAALAQVLERAFSKGKPAAVAISVNSPGGSPVQSSLIGSRIRRLSEEKEIPVFAFVEDVAASGGYWLASCADEIFADPASIVGS
;
A
#
# COMPACT_ATOMS: atom_id res chain seq x y z
N MET A 1 -5.61 14.67 27.39
CA MET A 1 -4.15 14.57 27.64
C MET A 1 -3.82 13.09 27.84
N LYS A 2 -3.09 12.42 26.93
CA LYS A 2 -2.72 11.00 27.11
C LYS A 2 -1.51 10.92 28.03
N LEU A 3 -1.67 10.37 29.23
CA LEU A 3 -0.57 10.10 30.16
C LEU A 3 0.43 9.14 29.50
N ARG A 4 1.65 9.59 29.24
CA ARG A 4 2.75 8.72 28.76
C ARG A 4 3.50 8.18 29.98
N LEU A 5 3.23 6.94 30.35
CA LEU A 5 3.97 6.23 31.39
C LEU A 5 5.33 5.78 30.82
N PRO A 6 6.46 6.17 31.41
CA PRO A 6 7.81 5.89 30.88
C PRO A 6 8.21 4.40 30.89
N PHE A 7 7.41 3.54 31.53
CA PHE A 7 7.65 2.09 31.64
C PHE A 7 6.79 1.25 30.70
N LEU A 8 5.85 1.85 29.94
CA LEU A 8 5.04 1.10 28.97
C LEU A 8 5.80 0.96 27.65
N LYS A 9 6.11 -0.28 27.27
CA LYS A 9 6.74 -0.61 25.99
C LYS A 9 5.86 -0.05 24.86
N LYS A 10 6.44 0.80 23.99
CA LYS A 10 5.72 1.34 22.82
C LYS A 10 5.26 0.15 21.97
N THR A 11 3.96 0.01 21.76
CA THR A 11 3.41 -1.03 20.89
C THR A 11 3.88 -0.76 19.46
N THR A 12 4.65 -1.68 18.90
CA THR A 12 5.00 -1.68 17.48
C THR A 12 3.72 -1.89 16.68
N SER A 13 3.49 -1.05 15.68
CA SER A 13 2.32 -1.14 14.80
C SER A 13 2.75 -1.25 13.36
N VAL A 14 1.98 -2.02 12.58
CA VAL A 14 2.03 -2.05 11.12
C VAL A 14 0.73 -1.44 10.62
N ASN A 15 0.84 -0.47 9.72
CA ASN A 15 -0.35 0.15 9.12
C ASN A 15 -0.70 -0.60 7.83
N VAL A 16 -1.98 -0.89 7.61
CA VAL A 16 -2.44 -1.66 6.44
C VAL A 16 -3.22 -0.77 5.49
N VAL A 17 -2.88 -0.83 4.20
CA VAL A 17 -3.59 -0.13 3.11
C VAL A 17 -4.13 -1.18 2.14
N ARG A 18 -5.42 -1.10 1.82
CA ARG A 18 -6.07 -2.00 0.84
C ARG A 18 -6.14 -1.32 -0.53
N LEU A 19 -5.47 -1.92 -1.50
CA LEU A 19 -5.45 -1.53 -2.90
C LEU A 19 -6.33 -2.53 -3.67
N HIS A 20 -7.64 -2.40 -3.47
CA HIS A 20 -8.64 -3.33 -3.99
C HIS A 20 -9.44 -2.69 -5.12
N GLY A 21 -9.66 -3.45 -6.19
CA GLY A 21 -10.44 -3.04 -7.35
C GLY A 21 -9.61 -2.51 -8.52
N MET A 22 -10.30 -1.97 -9.51
CA MET A 22 -9.71 -1.51 -10.77
C MET A 22 -8.91 -0.21 -10.58
N ILE A 23 -7.78 -0.08 -11.24
CA ILE A 23 -6.96 1.14 -11.21
C ILE A 23 -7.41 2.07 -12.35
N GLY A 24 -7.78 3.32 -12.05
CA GLY A 24 -8.31 4.21 -13.09
C GLY A 24 -8.81 5.55 -12.59
N THR A 25 -9.04 6.47 -13.53
CA THR A 25 -9.46 7.85 -13.26
C THR A 25 -10.99 8.03 -13.17
N GLY A 26 -11.77 6.99 -13.46
CA GLY A 26 -13.24 7.05 -13.54
C GLY A 26 -13.95 5.99 -12.71
N GLY A 27 -15.11 6.36 -12.14
CA GLY A 27 -15.95 5.49 -11.32
C GLY A 27 -15.73 5.65 -9.81
N ARG A 28 -16.80 5.47 -9.01
CA ARG A 28 -16.77 5.65 -7.54
C ARG A 28 -15.88 4.65 -6.79
N SER A 29 -15.35 3.64 -7.48
CA SER A 29 -14.63 2.51 -6.88
C SER A 29 -13.26 2.24 -7.52
N ALA A 30 -12.76 3.16 -8.35
CA ALA A 30 -11.45 2.99 -8.98
C ALA A 30 -10.33 3.54 -8.10
N LEU A 31 -9.26 2.75 -7.95
CA LEU A 31 -8.02 3.18 -7.32
C LEU A 31 -7.36 4.27 -8.17
N ASN A 32 -7.16 5.45 -7.58
CA ASN A 32 -6.45 6.57 -8.20
C ASN A 32 -5.59 7.29 -7.16
N ASP A 33 -4.54 7.95 -7.63
CA ASP A 33 -3.56 8.63 -6.79
C ASP A 33 -4.19 9.70 -5.88
N ALA A 34 -5.10 10.51 -6.42
CA ALA A 34 -5.73 11.60 -5.67
C ALA A 34 -6.56 11.06 -4.48
N ALA A 35 -7.33 10.00 -4.70
CA ALA A 35 -8.14 9.36 -3.66
C ALA A 35 -7.26 8.67 -2.59
N LEU A 36 -6.13 8.09 -3.00
CA LEU A 36 -5.23 7.37 -2.10
C LEU A 36 -4.22 8.28 -1.38
N ALA A 37 -4.01 9.52 -1.84
CA ALA A 37 -2.99 10.43 -1.32
C ALA A 37 -3.04 10.56 0.20
N GLN A 38 -4.19 10.93 0.78
CA GLN A 38 -4.32 11.09 2.23
C GLN A 38 -4.22 9.76 3.00
N VAL A 39 -4.66 8.66 2.39
CA VAL A 39 -4.61 7.33 3.01
C VAL A 39 -3.16 6.88 3.13
N LEU A 40 -2.38 7.01 2.06
CA LEU A 40 -0.97 6.69 2.02
C LEU A 40 -0.17 7.58 2.98
N GLU A 41 -0.34 8.91 2.94
CA GLU A 41 0.35 9.81 3.87
C GLU A 41 0.09 9.45 5.34
N ARG A 42 -1.15 9.08 5.68
CA ARG A 42 -1.50 8.60 7.03
C ARG A 42 -0.87 7.25 7.36
N ALA A 43 -0.80 6.33 6.40
CA ALA A 43 -0.19 5.02 6.59
C ALA A 43 1.28 5.14 6.98
N PHE A 44 2.02 6.10 6.43
CA PHE A 44 3.44 6.28 6.77
C PHE A 44 3.70 7.21 7.97
N SER A 45 2.76 8.09 8.33
CA SER A 45 2.98 9.07 9.43
C SER A 45 2.32 8.69 10.76
N LYS A 46 1.15 8.04 10.73
CA LYS A 46 0.33 7.82 11.93
C LYS A 46 0.93 6.74 12.81
N GLY A 47 1.31 7.12 14.03
CA GLY A 47 1.82 6.19 15.05
C GLY A 47 3.31 5.84 14.92
N LYS A 48 4.00 6.32 13.86
CA LYS A 48 5.36 5.90 13.49
C LYS A 48 5.44 4.37 13.40
N PRO A 49 4.76 3.78 12.40
CA PRO A 49 4.70 2.33 12.27
C PRO A 49 6.09 1.77 11.95
N ALA A 50 6.29 0.49 12.26
CA ALA A 50 7.52 -0.20 11.88
C ALA A 50 7.53 -0.64 10.41
N ALA A 51 6.35 -0.74 9.79
CA ALA A 51 6.18 -1.09 8.39
C ALA A 51 4.80 -0.64 7.88
N VAL A 52 4.64 -0.59 6.56
CA VAL A 52 3.35 -0.49 5.89
C VAL A 52 3.10 -1.79 5.12
N ALA A 53 1.94 -2.41 5.35
CA ALA A 53 1.48 -3.54 4.56
C ALA A 53 0.48 -3.04 3.51
N ILE A 54 0.71 -3.37 2.24
CA ILE A 54 -0.25 -3.12 1.16
C ILE A 54 -0.93 -4.45 0.78
N SER A 55 -2.24 -4.53 0.97
CA SER A 55 -3.05 -5.66 0.49
C SER A 55 -3.52 -5.35 -0.92
N VAL A 56 -3.13 -6.17 -1.88
CA VAL A 56 -3.39 -5.97 -3.31
C VAL A 56 -4.42 -6.99 -3.78
N ASN A 57 -5.55 -6.51 -4.29
CA ASN A 57 -6.56 -7.33 -4.94
C ASN A 57 -7.11 -6.56 -6.15
N SER A 58 -6.34 -6.53 -7.24
CA SER A 58 -6.58 -5.70 -8.41
C SER A 58 -6.26 -6.43 -9.72
N PRO A 59 -7.18 -6.41 -10.71
CA PRO A 59 -6.91 -6.89 -12.07
C PRO A 59 -6.04 -5.90 -12.88
N GLY A 60 -5.62 -4.78 -12.28
CA GLY A 60 -4.88 -3.72 -12.96
C GLY A 60 -5.77 -2.59 -13.45
N GLY A 61 -5.33 -1.93 -14.52
CA GLY A 61 -6.05 -0.82 -15.13
C GLY A 61 -5.10 0.26 -15.67
N SER A 62 -5.38 1.53 -15.37
CA SER A 62 -4.63 2.66 -15.91
C SER A 62 -3.14 2.58 -15.57
N PRO A 63 -2.23 2.57 -16.57
CA PRO A 63 -0.79 2.54 -16.32
C PRO A 63 -0.31 3.82 -15.64
N VAL A 64 -0.92 4.97 -15.97
CA VAL A 64 -0.59 6.26 -15.36
C VAL A 64 -0.95 6.27 -13.89
N GLN A 65 -2.17 5.84 -13.52
CA GLN A 65 -2.56 5.78 -12.11
C GLN A 65 -1.72 4.76 -11.33
N SER A 66 -1.40 3.61 -11.93
CA SER A 66 -0.51 2.61 -11.32
C SER A 66 0.87 3.20 -11.02
N SER A 67 1.45 3.93 -11.99
CA SER A 67 2.74 4.60 -11.83
C SER A 67 2.70 5.69 -10.75
N LEU A 68 1.68 6.53 -10.71
CA LEU A 68 1.54 7.60 -9.71
C LEU A 68 1.40 7.04 -8.30
N ILE A 69 0.50 6.06 -8.10
CA ILE A 69 0.29 5.43 -6.80
C ILE A 69 1.58 4.71 -6.35
N GLY A 70 2.20 3.91 -7.23
CA GLY A 70 3.44 3.20 -6.94
C GLY A 70 4.59 4.14 -6.58
N SER A 71 4.76 5.21 -7.35
CA SER A 71 5.77 6.25 -7.07
C SER A 71 5.55 6.93 -5.73
N ARG A 72 4.29 7.18 -5.35
CA ARG A 72 3.96 7.74 -4.02
C ARG A 72 4.30 6.77 -2.89
N ILE A 73 3.99 5.48 -3.04
CA ILE A 73 4.34 4.44 -2.06
C ILE A 73 5.86 4.42 -1.87
N ARG A 74 6.62 4.36 -2.97
CA ARG A 74 8.09 4.37 -2.93
C ARG A 74 8.66 5.62 -2.28
N ARG A 75 8.22 6.80 -2.72
CA ARG A 75 8.65 8.08 -2.14
C ARG A 75 8.41 8.13 -0.62
N LEU A 76 7.23 7.70 -0.15
CA LEU A 76 6.93 7.69 1.28
C LEU A 76 7.74 6.67 2.07
N SER A 77 7.99 5.50 1.49
CA SER A 77 8.88 4.48 2.05
C SER A 77 10.28 5.03 2.28
N GLU A 78 10.85 5.68 1.27
CA GLU A 78 12.19 6.27 1.31
C GLU A 78 12.26 7.47 2.25
N GLU A 79 11.34 8.43 2.14
CA GLU A 79 11.32 9.64 2.97
C GLU A 79 11.14 9.37 4.46
N LYS A 80 10.45 8.27 4.81
CA LYS A 80 10.16 7.91 6.21
C LYS A 80 11.02 6.77 6.73
N GLU A 81 11.81 6.14 5.86
CA GLU A 81 12.60 4.95 6.17
C GLU A 81 11.71 3.83 6.76
N ILE A 82 10.52 3.63 6.18
CA ILE A 82 9.55 2.63 6.64
C ILE A 82 9.39 1.58 5.53
N PRO A 83 9.73 0.31 5.78
CA PRO A 83 9.61 -0.75 4.79
C PRO A 83 8.15 -1.02 4.41
N VAL A 84 7.95 -1.43 3.17
CA VAL A 84 6.66 -1.77 2.58
C VAL A 84 6.63 -3.24 2.22
N PHE A 85 5.58 -3.94 2.64
CA PHE A 85 5.34 -5.35 2.30
C PHE A 85 4.05 -5.48 1.52
N ALA A 86 4.08 -6.10 0.35
CA ALA A 86 2.89 -6.38 -0.45
C ALA A 86 2.34 -7.77 -0.14
N PHE A 87 1.03 -7.85 0.06
CA PHE A 87 0.29 -9.10 0.23
C PHE A 87 -0.76 -9.17 -0.88
N VAL A 88 -0.51 -10.04 -1.85
CA VAL A 88 -1.46 -10.34 -2.91
C VAL A 88 -2.52 -11.27 -2.36
N GLU A 89 -3.78 -10.88 -2.49
CA GLU A 89 -4.94 -11.74 -2.20
C GLU A 89 -5.29 -12.55 -3.47
N ASP A 90 -6.45 -12.36 -4.08
CA ASP A 90 -6.86 -13.17 -5.23
C ASP A 90 -6.10 -12.82 -6.51
N VAL A 91 -5.91 -11.52 -6.77
CA VAL A 91 -5.29 -11.04 -8.02
C VAL A 91 -4.41 -9.81 -7.81
N ALA A 92 -3.21 -9.83 -8.41
CA ALA A 92 -2.39 -8.65 -8.63
C ALA A 92 -1.86 -8.73 -10.06
N ALA A 93 -2.71 -8.34 -11.03
CA ALA A 93 -2.40 -8.42 -12.45
C ALA A 93 -2.13 -7.03 -13.06
N SER A 94 -1.23 -6.94 -14.04
CA SER A 94 -0.88 -5.72 -14.78
C SER A 94 -0.53 -4.56 -13.84
N GLY A 95 -1.35 -3.50 -13.81
CA GLY A 95 -1.20 -2.41 -12.85
C GLY A 95 -1.23 -2.86 -11.37
N GLY A 96 -1.95 -3.93 -11.03
CA GLY A 96 -1.93 -4.51 -9.68
C GLY A 96 -0.56 -5.10 -9.33
N TYR A 97 0.06 -5.82 -10.28
CA TYR A 97 1.43 -6.32 -10.13
C TYR A 97 2.43 -5.17 -10.04
N TRP A 98 2.23 -4.10 -10.82
CA TRP A 98 3.04 -2.89 -10.75
C TRP A 98 3.03 -2.29 -9.33
N LEU A 99 1.85 -2.16 -8.71
CA LEU A 99 1.74 -1.67 -7.34
C LEU A 99 2.41 -2.60 -6.33
N ALA A 100 2.25 -3.92 -6.47
CA ALA A 100 2.93 -4.89 -5.61
C ALA A 100 4.46 -4.79 -5.74
N SER A 101 4.97 -4.59 -6.95
CA SER A 101 6.42 -4.45 -7.23
C SER A 101 7.06 -3.19 -6.66
N CYS A 102 6.26 -2.24 -6.19
CA CYS A 102 6.73 -1.05 -5.49
C CYS A 102 6.97 -1.30 -3.98
N ALA A 103 6.63 -2.48 -3.47
CA ALA A 103 7.01 -2.92 -2.12
C ALA A 103 8.45 -3.45 -2.08
N ASP A 104 9.00 -3.61 -0.87
CA ASP A 104 10.32 -4.21 -0.65
C ASP A 104 10.27 -5.74 -0.78
N GLU A 105 9.14 -6.34 -0.44
CA GLU A 105 8.89 -7.78 -0.60
C GLU A 105 7.42 -8.03 -0.95
N ILE A 106 7.19 -9.05 -1.79
CA ILE A 106 5.87 -9.46 -2.27
C ILE A 106 5.57 -10.86 -1.76
N PHE A 107 4.46 -10.99 -1.04
CA PHE A 107 3.87 -12.25 -0.63
C PHE A 107 2.63 -12.52 -1.47
N ALA A 108 2.52 -13.72 -2.03
CA ALA A 108 1.37 -14.17 -2.78
C ALA A 108 1.06 -15.62 -2.42
N ASP A 109 -0.23 -15.98 -2.45
CA ASP A 109 -0.62 -17.38 -2.34
C ASP A 109 -0.26 -18.10 -3.66
N PRO A 110 0.09 -19.41 -3.63
CA PRO A 110 0.33 -20.17 -4.86
C PRO A 110 -0.85 -20.15 -5.85
N ALA A 111 -2.08 -19.90 -5.39
CA ALA A 111 -3.27 -19.76 -6.23
C ALA A 111 -3.56 -18.31 -6.68
N SER A 112 -2.82 -17.30 -6.18
CA SER A 112 -3.01 -15.90 -6.59
C SER A 112 -2.69 -15.71 -8.08
N ILE A 113 -3.52 -14.92 -8.77
CA ILE A 113 -3.27 -14.54 -10.16
C ILE A 113 -2.34 -13.32 -10.18
N VAL A 114 -1.11 -13.50 -10.65
CA VAL A 114 -0.10 -12.43 -10.73
C VAL A 114 0.48 -12.29 -12.14
N GLY A 115 1.15 -11.17 -12.42
CA GLY A 115 1.75 -10.89 -13.73
C GLY A 115 0.79 -10.15 -14.67
N SER A 116 0.83 -10.45 -15.98
CA SER A 116 0.09 -9.77 -17.07
C SER A 116 0.63 -8.43 -17.55
#